data_AF-A0A8T7H277-F1
#
_entry.id   AF-A0A8T7H277-F1
#
_cell.length_a   1.000
_cell.length_b   1.000
_cell.length_c   1.000
_cell.angle_alpha   90.00
_cell.angle_beta   90.00
_cell.angle_gamma   90.00
#
_symmetry.space_group_name_H-M   'P 1'
#
loop_
_entity.id
_entity.type
_entity.pdbx_description
1 polymer ?
#
loop_
_entity_poly.entity_id
_entity_poly.type
_entity_poly.pdbx_seq_one_letter_code
_entity_poly.pdbx_strand_id
1 'polypeptide(L)'
;MMIVSSPRFSECDALLEKARSFDGVLILCGDISECYEIARIDKEVVGVPSLLSDTYEVKLFRELGALAMGRWLNVRGWCVGGVDAKNAIQCIDRLVSTLGSCAGPRIVVSTQRLGYLDVVGYPSAADICSSLGALAVVVCGQGEGFCLEPRVTYLDSCAVIEACCRPATIVNLAARGTVVEVGARCLEL
;
A
#
# COMPACT_ATOMS: atom_id res chain seq x y z
N MET A 1 -4.92 9.40 -3.39
CA MET A 1 -3.65 8.72 -3.02
C MET A 1 -3.22 7.88 -4.22
N MET A 2 -1.93 7.79 -4.51
CA MET A 2 -1.43 6.96 -5.62
C MET A 2 -0.62 5.82 -5.01
N ILE A 3 -0.92 4.58 -5.40
CA ILE A 3 -0.20 3.40 -4.89
C ILE A 3 0.58 2.79 -6.05
N VAL A 4 1.89 2.72 -5.87
CA VAL A 4 2.82 2.15 -6.83
C VAL A 4 3.41 0.92 -6.17
N SER A 5 3.36 -0.21 -6.86
CA SER A 5 3.93 -1.44 -6.34
C SER A 5 4.89 -2.03 -7.34
N SER A 6 6.12 -2.28 -6.91
CA SER A 6 7.14 -3.00 -7.66
C SER A 6 7.28 -2.61 -9.15
N PRO A 7 7.53 -1.32 -9.45
CA PRO A 7 7.70 -0.87 -10.81
C PRO A 7 8.97 -1.47 -11.44
N ARG A 8 8.94 -1.71 -12.74
CA ARG A 8 10.13 -2.12 -13.49
C ARG A 8 10.93 -0.92 -13.98
N PHE A 9 12.20 -1.16 -14.29
CA PHE A 9 13.10 -0.18 -14.88
C PHE A 9 12.49 0.50 -16.12
N SER A 10 11.84 -0.27 -17.00
CA SER A 10 11.18 0.26 -18.20
C SER A 10 10.01 1.21 -17.92
N GLU A 11 9.53 1.28 -16.68
CA GLU A 11 8.38 2.09 -16.27
C GLU A 11 8.80 3.33 -15.48
N CYS A 12 10.07 3.44 -15.05
CA CYS A 12 10.50 4.46 -14.09
C CYS A 12 10.29 5.90 -14.58
N ASP A 13 10.63 6.21 -15.84
CA ASP A 13 10.53 7.58 -16.36
C ASP A 13 9.07 8.05 -16.43
N ALA A 14 8.21 7.23 -17.03
CA ALA A 14 6.78 7.52 -17.15
C ALA A 14 6.11 7.60 -15.77
N LEU A 15 6.52 6.72 -14.85
CA LEU A 15 6.03 6.74 -13.47
C LEU A 15 6.49 7.98 -12.72
N LEU A 16 7.74 8.42 -12.90
CA LEU A 16 8.28 9.62 -12.28
C LEU A 16 7.58 10.88 -12.77
N GLU A 17 7.30 10.98 -14.08
CA GLU A 17 6.50 12.06 -14.66
C GLU A 17 5.08 12.10 -14.07
N LYS A 18 4.45 10.93 -13.98
CA LYS A 18 3.11 10.80 -13.37
C LYS A 18 3.11 11.14 -11.88
N ALA A 19 4.12 10.70 -11.14
CA ALA A 19 4.25 10.98 -9.72
C ALA A 19 4.50 12.48 -9.45
N ARG A 20 5.23 13.18 -10.33
CA ARG A 20 5.45 14.63 -10.26
C ARG A 20 4.19 15.43 -10.55
N SER A 21 3.39 15.00 -11.53
CA SER A 21 2.12 15.64 -11.89
C SER A 21 0.96 15.28 -10.96
N PHE A 22 1.08 14.20 -10.18
CA PHE A 22 0.08 13.79 -9.21
C PHE A 22 0.09 14.69 -7.97
N ASP A 23 -1.08 15.24 -7.61
CA ASP A 23 -1.28 15.94 -6.36
C ASP A 23 -1.90 15.02 -5.31
N GLY A 24 -1.05 14.54 -4.40
CA GLY A 24 -1.47 13.70 -3.30
C GLY A 24 -0.31 13.03 -2.59
N VAL A 25 -0.64 11.93 -1.92
CA VAL A 25 0.30 11.04 -1.25
C VAL A 25 0.66 9.90 -2.19
N LEU A 26 1.95 9.62 -2.30
CA LEU A 26 2.48 8.45 -3.00
C LEU A 26 2.79 7.34 -2.01
N ILE A 27 2.15 6.19 -2.15
CA ILE A 27 2.50 4.98 -1.42
C ILE A 27 3.33 4.08 -2.34
N LEU A 28 4.54 3.78 -1.92
CA LEU A 28 5.48 2.91 -2.60
C LEU A 28 5.52 1.56 -1.90
N CYS A 29 5.08 0.53 -2.61
CA CYS A 29 4.93 -0.82 -2.09
C CYS A 29 5.91 -1.77 -2.78
N GLY A 30 6.43 -2.73 -2.03
CA GLY A 30 7.27 -3.77 -2.60
C GLY A 30 8.67 -3.28 -2.96
N ASP A 31 9.17 -3.72 -4.11
CA ASP A 31 10.52 -3.47 -4.60
C ASP A 31 10.60 -2.24 -5.49
N ILE A 32 11.25 -1.18 -5.02
CA ILE A 32 11.41 0.05 -5.79
C ILE A 32 12.86 0.30 -6.20
N SER A 33 13.75 -0.69 -6.04
CA SER A 33 15.19 -0.56 -6.27
C SER A 33 15.51 0.03 -7.65
N GLU A 34 14.81 -0.43 -8.69
CA GLU A 34 15.00 0.04 -10.06
C GLU A 34 14.53 1.48 -10.30
N CYS A 35 13.57 1.97 -9.50
CA CYS A 35 12.97 3.30 -9.63
C CYS A 35 13.12 4.19 -8.38
N TYR A 36 14.19 4.03 -7.59
CA TYR A 36 14.35 4.66 -6.27
C TYR A 36 14.23 6.20 -6.25
N GLU A 37 14.52 6.87 -7.36
CA GLU A 37 14.34 8.33 -7.53
C GLU A 37 12.90 8.78 -7.27
N ILE A 38 11.92 7.89 -7.47
CA ILE A 38 10.52 8.19 -7.18
C ILE A 38 10.27 8.44 -5.69
N ALA A 39 11.07 7.85 -4.79
CA ALA A 39 10.95 8.07 -3.35
C ALA A 39 11.49 9.45 -2.92
N ARG A 40 12.21 10.14 -3.80
CA ARG A 40 12.90 11.42 -3.52
C ARG A 40 12.26 12.63 -4.20
N ILE A 41 11.10 12.44 -4.82
CA ILE A 41 10.34 13.57 -5.37
C ILE A 41 9.90 14.51 -4.23
N ASP A 42 9.67 15.79 -4.57
CA ASP A 42 9.15 16.79 -3.65
C ASP A 42 7.64 16.60 -3.41
N LYS A 43 7.28 15.42 -2.88
CA LYS A 43 5.93 15.02 -2.50
C LYS A 43 5.98 14.17 -1.24
N GLU A 44 4.82 13.98 -0.64
CA GLU A 44 4.66 13.14 0.54
C GLU A 44 4.64 11.67 0.11
N VAL A 45 5.65 10.93 0.57
CA VAL A 45 5.87 9.52 0.22
C VAL A 45 5.70 8.64 1.46
N VAL A 46 5.06 7.49 1.30
CA VAL A 46 4.96 6.43 2.29
C VAL A 46 5.51 5.13 1.72
N GLY A 47 6.44 4.51 2.40
CA GLY A 47 7.07 3.26 1.99
C GLY A 47 6.55 2.04 2.73
N VAL A 48 6.15 1.01 1.98
CA VAL A 48 5.80 -0.34 2.46
C VAL A 48 6.63 -1.36 1.67
N PRO A 49 7.94 -1.49 1.97
CA PRO A 49 8.85 -2.31 1.17
C PRO A 49 8.54 -3.82 1.29
N SER A 50 8.91 -4.58 0.26
CA SER A 50 8.96 -6.05 0.32
C SER A 50 10.24 -6.51 1.02
N LEU A 51 10.24 -7.73 1.57
CA LEU A 51 11.39 -8.30 2.27
C LEU A 51 12.49 -8.87 1.38
N LEU A 52 12.25 -9.06 0.09
CA LEU A 52 13.32 -9.39 -0.87
C LEU A 52 14.07 -8.13 -1.33
N SER A 53 13.40 -6.99 -1.20
CA SER A 53 14.00 -5.68 -1.37
C SER A 53 14.95 -5.48 -0.20
N ASP A 54 16.20 -5.21 -0.55
CA ASP A 54 17.33 -5.19 0.34
C ASP A 54 17.07 -4.33 1.59
N THR A 55 17.96 -4.46 2.56
CA THR A 55 18.12 -3.46 3.64
C THR A 55 18.07 -1.99 3.15
N TYR A 56 18.30 -1.75 1.86
CA TYR A 56 18.24 -0.47 1.18
C TYR A 56 16.88 0.24 1.28
N GLU A 57 15.76 -0.34 0.84
CA GLU A 57 14.46 0.37 0.81
C GLU A 57 13.97 0.68 2.21
N VAL A 58 14.14 -0.28 3.12
CA VAL A 58 13.84 -0.08 4.55
C VAL A 58 14.67 1.07 5.11
N LYS A 59 15.97 1.14 4.77
CA LYS A 59 16.85 2.22 5.21
C LYS A 59 16.45 3.56 4.58
N LEU A 60 16.21 3.59 3.27
CA LEU A 60 15.76 4.76 2.51
C LEU A 60 14.46 5.34 3.13
N PHE A 61 13.44 4.50 3.31
CA PHE A 61 12.18 4.98 3.89
C PHE A 61 12.29 5.35 5.36
N ARG A 62 13.23 4.78 6.11
CA ARG A 62 13.51 5.26 7.48
C ARG A 62 14.17 6.64 7.47
N GLU A 63 15.17 6.85 6.62
CA GLU A 63 15.86 8.13 6.46
C GLU A 63 14.90 9.24 6.03
N LEU A 64 13.95 8.92 5.16
CA LEU A 64 12.90 9.83 4.73
C LEU A 64 11.75 9.98 5.74
N GLY A 65 11.75 9.24 6.86
CA GLY A 65 10.63 9.21 7.81
C GLY A 65 9.35 8.55 7.28
N ALA A 66 9.40 7.95 6.08
CA ALA A 66 8.28 7.45 5.29
C ALA A 66 7.90 5.98 5.51
N LEU A 67 8.68 5.18 6.26
CA LEU A 67 8.42 3.74 6.41
C LEU A 67 7.09 3.48 7.17
N ALA A 68 6.15 2.67 6.67
CA ALA A 68 4.88 2.38 7.36
C ALA A 68 4.75 0.94 7.91
N MET A 69 5.83 0.15 7.90
CA MET A 69 5.80 -1.25 8.34
C MET A 69 5.53 -1.40 9.85
N GLY A 70 4.35 -1.91 10.21
CA GLY A 70 3.93 -2.13 11.59
C GLY A 70 3.74 -0.87 12.42
N ARG A 71 3.57 0.30 11.79
CA ARG A 71 3.28 1.56 12.48
C ARG A 71 2.32 2.41 11.66
N TRP A 72 1.57 3.28 12.33
CA TRP A 72 0.74 4.27 11.66
C TRP A 72 1.56 5.49 11.27
N LEU A 73 1.45 5.91 10.02
CA LEU A 73 1.83 7.24 9.59
C LEU A 73 0.57 8.09 9.41
N ASN A 74 0.59 9.30 9.96
CA ASN A 74 -0.44 10.29 9.70
C ASN A 74 -0.02 11.14 8.51
N VAL A 75 -0.80 11.06 7.44
CA VAL A 75 -0.45 11.58 6.13
C VAL A 75 -1.68 12.28 5.58
N ARG A 76 -1.67 13.61 5.58
CA ARG A 76 -2.81 14.48 5.22
C ARG A 76 -4.13 14.09 5.92
N GLY A 77 -4.06 13.73 7.20
CA GLY A 77 -5.22 13.32 7.99
C GLY A 77 -5.68 11.87 7.76
N TRP A 78 -4.95 11.10 6.96
CA TRP A 78 -5.13 9.65 6.80
C TRP A 78 -4.11 8.88 7.62
N CYS A 79 -4.51 7.72 8.09
CA CYS A 79 -3.67 6.80 8.82
C CYS A 79 -3.24 5.67 7.90
N VAL A 80 -1.98 5.68 7.47
CA VAL A 80 -1.43 4.66 6.58
C VAL A 80 -0.58 3.70 7.38
N GLY A 81 -1.00 2.44 7.42
CA GLY A 81 -0.27 1.32 8.02
C GLY A 81 0.21 0.35 6.95
N GLY A 82 1.40 -0.18 7.11
CA GLY A 82 2.01 -1.18 6.22
C GLY A 82 2.08 -2.53 6.91
N VAL A 83 1.63 -3.57 6.21
CA VAL A 83 1.76 -4.97 6.62
C VAL A 83 2.78 -5.65 5.74
N ASP A 84 3.83 -6.14 6.39
CA ASP A 84 4.85 -6.97 5.78
C ASP A 84 4.30 -8.39 5.54
N ALA A 85 4.59 -8.92 4.36
CA ALA A 85 4.38 -10.32 3.97
C ALA A 85 4.89 -11.39 4.95
N LYS A 86 6.15 -11.36 5.42
CA LYS A 86 6.67 -12.47 6.26
C LYS A 86 6.34 -12.31 7.74
N ASN A 87 6.03 -11.09 8.19
CA ASN A 87 5.70 -10.80 9.59
C ASN A 87 4.36 -10.10 9.70
N ALA A 88 3.36 -10.53 8.93
CA ALA A 88 2.08 -9.83 8.87
C ALA A 88 1.42 -9.77 10.26
N ILE A 89 1.46 -10.89 11.01
CA ILE A 89 0.95 -10.97 12.38
C ILE A 89 1.63 -9.92 13.27
N GLN A 90 2.97 -9.88 13.30
CA GLN A 90 3.68 -8.90 14.13
C GLN A 90 3.43 -7.46 13.68
N CYS A 91 3.32 -7.20 12.37
CA CYS A 91 2.98 -5.86 11.88
C CYS A 91 1.57 -5.46 12.29
N ILE A 92 0.61 -6.38 12.19
CA ILE A 92 -0.76 -6.18 12.64
C ILE A 92 -0.78 -5.95 14.16
N ASP A 93 -0.12 -6.77 14.97
CA ASP A 93 -0.03 -6.60 16.42
C ASP A 93 0.54 -5.22 16.81
N ARG A 94 1.56 -4.77 16.09
CA ARG A 94 2.12 -3.42 16.29
C ARG A 94 1.15 -2.32 15.86
N LEU A 95 0.43 -2.50 14.75
CA LEU A 95 -0.63 -1.57 14.33
C LEU A 95 -1.77 -1.52 15.36
N VAL A 96 -2.21 -2.67 15.88
CA VAL A 96 -3.22 -2.79 16.94
C VAL A 96 -2.76 -2.05 18.20
N SER A 97 -1.55 -2.35 18.68
CA SER A 97 -1.01 -1.72 19.90
C SER A 97 -0.78 -0.21 19.76
N THR A 98 -0.68 0.29 18.53
CA THR A 98 -0.52 1.73 18.23
C THR A 98 -1.79 2.38 17.67
N LEU A 99 -2.96 1.74 17.71
CA LEU A 99 -4.23 2.26 17.17
C LEU A 99 -4.57 3.68 17.64
N GLY A 100 -4.28 3.99 18.91
CA GLY A 100 -4.53 5.30 19.52
C GLY A 100 -3.64 6.43 19.00
N SER A 101 -2.56 6.11 18.28
CA SER A 101 -1.67 7.12 17.69
C SER A 101 -2.26 7.79 16.44
N CYS A 102 -3.36 7.24 15.91
CA CYS A 102 -3.90 7.69 14.64
C CYS A 102 -5.43 7.88 14.67
N ALA A 103 -5.84 9.15 14.61
CA ALA A 103 -7.23 9.61 14.72
C ALA A 103 -7.97 9.75 13.38
N GLY A 104 -7.25 9.59 12.26
CA GLY A 104 -7.79 9.70 10.91
C GLY A 104 -8.34 8.38 10.36
N PRO A 105 -8.98 8.41 9.17
CA PRO A 105 -9.39 7.20 8.48
C PRO A 105 -8.19 6.28 8.21
N ARG A 106 -8.34 4.98 8.50
CA ARG A 106 -7.25 4.01 8.45
C ARG A 106 -7.23 3.23 7.14
N ILE A 107 -6.07 3.19 6.52
CA ILE A 107 -5.76 2.40 5.34
C ILE A 107 -4.62 1.46 5.72
N VAL A 108 -4.81 0.18 5.44
CA VAL A 108 -3.76 -0.83 5.60
C VAL A 108 -3.30 -1.28 4.23
N VAL A 109 -1.99 -1.25 3.98
CA VAL A 109 -1.40 -1.68 2.72
C VAL A 109 -0.54 -2.90 2.95
N SER A 110 -0.80 -3.98 2.21
CA SER A 110 -0.05 -5.24 2.26
C SER A 110 0.62 -5.49 0.92
N THR A 111 1.87 -5.98 0.91
CA THR A 111 2.58 -6.40 -0.32
C THR A 111 2.32 -7.85 -0.72
N GLN A 112 1.35 -8.52 -0.08
CA GLN A 112 0.95 -9.89 -0.39
C GLN A 112 -0.55 -10.11 -0.27
N ARG A 113 -1.04 -11.08 -1.05
CA ARG A 113 -2.45 -11.47 -1.07
C ARG A 113 -2.88 -12.02 0.28
N LEU A 114 -3.70 -11.26 1.00
CA LEU A 114 -4.21 -11.67 2.31
C LEU A 114 -5.09 -12.94 2.23
N GLY A 115 -5.66 -13.25 1.06
CA GLY A 115 -6.40 -14.50 0.83
C GLY A 115 -5.54 -15.75 0.59
N TYR A 116 -4.23 -15.63 0.36
CA TYR A 116 -3.30 -16.77 0.41
C TYR A 116 -2.76 -17.03 1.82
N LEU A 117 -3.17 -16.20 2.79
CA LEU A 117 -2.80 -16.29 4.19
C LEU A 117 -3.78 -17.17 4.98
N ASP A 118 -4.67 -17.94 4.34
CA ASP A 118 -5.40 -19.04 5.00
C ASP A 118 -4.48 -20.21 5.43
N VAL A 119 -3.15 -20.04 5.30
CA VAL A 119 -2.17 -20.84 6.01
C VAL A 119 -2.31 -20.52 7.50
N VAL A 120 -2.69 -21.52 8.30
CA VAL A 120 -2.93 -21.48 9.76
C VAL A 120 -2.14 -20.37 10.47
N GLY A 121 -2.85 -19.33 10.95
CA GLY A 121 -2.30 -18.33 11.87
C GLY A 121 -2.33 -16.86 11.41
N TYR A 122 -2.68 -16.57 10.16
CA TYR A 122 -2.75 -15.18 9.67
C TYR A 122 -4.17 -14.60 9.67
N PRO A 123 -4.34 -13.29 9.95
CA PRO A 123 -5.64 -12.63 9.87
C PRO A 123 -6.06 -12.40 8.41
N SER A 124 -7.31 -12.72 8.09
CA SER A 124 -7.91 -12.36 6.81
C SER A 124 -8.04 -10.83 6.65
N ALA A 125 -8.31 -10.35 5.44
CA ALA A 125 -8.61 -8.94 5.23
C ALA A 125 -9.82 -8.47 6.08
N ALA A 126 -10.81 -9.35 6.29
CA ALA A 126 -11.95 -9.08 7.15
C ALA A 126 -11.54 -8.94 8.63
N ASP A 127 -10.66 -9.81 9.11
CA ASP A 127 -10.13 -9.75 10.48
C ASP A 127 -9.35 -8.46 10.72
N ILE A 128 -8.56 -8.02 9.72
CA ILE A 128 -7.82 -6.76 9.75
C ILE A 128 -8.78 -5.57 9.80
N CYS A 129 -9.80 -5.55 8.93
CA CYS A 129 -10.82 -4.51 8.90
C CYS A 129 -11.53 -4.38 10.25
N SER A 130 -11.98 -5.51 10.82
CA SER A 130 -12.68 -5.57 12.10
C SER A 130 -11.76 -5.13 13.26
N SER A 131 -10.54 -5.68 13.32
CA SER A 131 -9.61 -5.45 14.44
C SER A 131 -9.04 -4.03 14.46
N LEU A 132 -8.80 -3.43 13.30
CA LEU A 132 -8.20 -2.09 13.21
C LEU A 132 -9.22 -0.97 12.98
N GLY A 133 -10.49 -1.32 12.71
CA GLY A 133 -11.47 -0.38 12.19
C GLY A 133 -10.96 0.27 10.90
N ALA A 134 -10.32 -0.52 10.03
CA ALA A 134 -9.77 -0.02 8.79
C ALA A 134 -10.89 0.30 7.81
N LEU A 135 -10.76 1.44 7.13
CA LEU A 135 -11.69 1.85 6.08
C LEU A 135 -11.41 1.11 4.78
N ALA A 136 -10.12 0.88 4.52
CA ALA A 136 -9.68 0.15 3.35
C ALA A 136 -8.46 -0.72 3.66
N VAL A 137 -8.41 -1.89 3.03
CA VAL A 137 -7.26 -2.77 3.01
C VAL A 137 -6.82 -2.91 1.56
N VAL A 138 -5.68 -2.33 1.22
CA VAL A 138 -5.10 -2.41 -0.12
C VAL A 138 -4.08 -3.54 -0.15
N VAL A 139 -4.27 -4.45 -1.08
CA VAL A 139 -3.44 -5.63 -1.25
C VAL A 139 -2.70 -5.50 -2.58
N CYS A 140 -1.39 -5.30 -2.49
CA CYS A 140 -0.47 -5.16 -3.60
C CYS A 140 0.31 -6.47 -3.79
N GLY A 141 -0.18 -7.40 -4.61
CA GLY A 141 0.48 -8.70 -4.82
C GLY A 141 1.54 -8.69 -5.93
N GLN A 142 2.66 -9.40 -5.70
CA GLN A 142 3.62 -9.84 -6.71
C GLN A 142 3.39 -11.32 -7.03
N GLY A 143 3.04 -11.65 -8.28
CA GLY A 143 2.91 -13.04 -8.73
C GLY A 143 2.63 -13.13 -10.23
N GLU A 144 3.37 -13.99 -10.93
CA GLU A 144 3.11 -14.29 -12.34
C GLU A 144 1.76 -15.02 -12.49
N GLY A 145 0.83 -14.42 -13.25
CA GLY A 145 -0.41 -15.06 -13.68
C GLY A 145 -1.69 -14.70 -12.93
N PHE A 146 -1.67 -13.82 -11.91
CA PHE A 146 -2.76 -13.84 -10.92
C PHE A 146 -3.68 -12.64 -10.81
N CYS A 147 -3.58 -11.62 -11.66
CA CYS A 147 -4.45 -10.45 -11.52
C CYS A 147 -4.36 -9.55 -12.78
N LEU A 148 -5.35 -9.68 -13.69
CA LEU A 148 -5.45 -8.85 -14.91
C LEU A 148 -6.17 -7.51 -14.65
N GLU A 149 -7.06 -7.47 -13.65
CA GLU A 149 -7.86 -6.30 -13.31
C GLU A 149 -8.00 -6.15 -11.80
N PRO A 150 -7.82 -4.94 -11.24
CA PRO A 150 -7.98 -4.69 -9.83
C PRO A 150 -9.41 -5.00 -9.40
N ARG A 151 -9.56 -5.60 -8.22
CA ARG A 151 -10.86 -6.00 -7.67
C ARG A 151 -11.13 -5.26 -6.38
N VAL A 152 -12.36 -4.79 -6.23
CA VAL A 152 -12.85 -4.20 -4.99
C VAL A 152 -13.91 -5.12 -4.42
N THR A 153 -13.66 -5.63 -3.22
CA THR A 153 -14.62 -6.39 -2.42
C THR A 153 -15.03 -5.53 -1.25
N TYR A 154 -16.32 -5.23 -1.15
CA TYR A 154 -16.87 -4.52 -0.01
C TYR A 154 -17.24 -5.51 1.09
N LEU A 155 -16.64 -5.33 2.25
CA LEU A 155 -17.06 -5.88 3.53
C LEU A 155 -17.82 -4.78 4.28
N ASP A 156 -18.74 -5.12 5.18
CA ASP A 156 -19.72 -4.20 5.79
C ASP A 156 -19.24 -2.76 6.02
N SER A 157 -18.07 -2.56 6.61
CA SER A 157 -17.46 -1.25 6.91
C SER A 157 -16.11 -0.99 6.23
N CYS A 158 -15.67 -1.88 5.33
CA CYS A 158 -14.30 -1.89 4.83
C CYS A 158 -14.22 -2.30 3.36
N ALA A 159 -13.48 -1.53 2.56
CA ALA A 159 -13.18 -1.91 1.17
C ALA A 159 -11.86 -2.68 1.11
N VAL A 160 -11.90 -3.93 0.63
CA VAL A 160 -10.71 -4.70 0.29
C VAL A 160 -10.41 -4.47 -1.18
N ILE A 161 -9.24 -3.90 -1.47
CA ILE A 161 -8.82 -3.53 -2.80
C ILE A 161 -7.65 -4.44 -3.18
N GLU A 162 -7.93 -5.47 -3.98
CA GLU A 162 -6.89 -6.28 -4.61
C GLU A 162 -6.36 -5.51 -5.82
N ALA A 163 -5.24 -4.82 -5.62
CA ALA A 163 -4.57 -4.05 -6.66
C ALA A 163 -3.59 -4.96 -7.42
N CYS A 164 -3.84 -5.16 -8.71
CA CYS A 164 -2.92 -5.81 -9.62
C CYS A 164 -1.72 -4.88 -9.80
N CYS A 165 -0.53 -5.31 -9.40
CA CYS A 165 0.65 -4.44 -9.40
C CYS A 165 1.28 -4.28 -10.80
N ARG A 166 0.47 -4.25 -11.86
CA ARG A 166 0.88 -3.88 -13.23
C ARG A 166 -0.28 -3.22 -13.98
N PRO A 167 -0.19 -1.93 -14.38
CA PRO A 167 0.68 -0.85 -13.87
C PRO A 167 -0.05 0.00 -12.81
N ALA A 168 0.72 0.65 -11.92
CA ALA A 168 0.31 1.63 -10.90
C ALA A 168 -1.21 1.78 -10.63
N THR A 169 -1.72 1.17 -9.57
CA THR A 169 -3.13 1.30 -9.19
C THR A 169 -3.36 2.63 -8.46
N ILE A 170 -4.15 3.51 -9.07
CA ILE A 170 -4.63 4.71 -8.40
C ILE A 170 -5.85 4.31 -7.57
N VAL A 171 -5.77 4.56 -6.26
CA VAL A 171 -6.88 4.36 -5.34
C VAL A 171 -7.30 5.72 -4.80
N ASN A 172 -8.46 6.21 -5.27
CA ASN A 172 -9.07 7.41 -4.73
C ASN A 172 -10.03 7.03 -3.60
N LEU A 173 -9.66 7.32 -2.35
CA LEU A 173 -10.51 7.12 -1.18
C LEU A 173 -11.10 8.47 -0.78
N ALA A 174 -12.42 8.59 -0.84
CA ALA A 174 -13.14 9.74 -0.30
C ALA A 174 -13.44 9.56 1.20
N ALA A 175 -13.61 10.69 1.90
CA ALA A 175 -14.13 10.69 3.26
C ALA A 175 -15.50 9.99 3.27
N ARG A 176 -15.66 8.97 4.14
CA ARG A 176 -16.79 8.02 4.27
C ARG A 176 -16.64 6.64 3.61
N GLY A 177 -15.44 6.22 3.23
CA GLY A 177 -15.21 4.83 2.80
C GLY A 177 -15.62 4.52 1.38
N THR A 178 -15.91 5.56 0.60
CA THR A 178 -16.15 5.41 -0.82
C THR A 178 -14.82 5.34 -1.54
N VAL A 179 -14.54 4.18 -2.14
CA VAL A 179 -13.49 4.07 -3.15
C VAL A 179 -14.07 4.67 -4.43
N VAL A 180 -13.67 5.89 -4.75
CA VAL A 180 -14.24 6.67 -5.86
C VAL A 180 -13.71 6.19 -7.20
N GLU A 181 -12.49 5.67 -7.22
CA GLU A 181 -11.88 5.13 -8.43
C GLU A 181 -10.75 4.17 -8.07
N VAL A 182 -10.85 2.94 -8.60
CA VAL A 182 -9.72 2.00 -8.68
C VAL A 182 -9.43 1.80 -10.16
N GLY A 183 -8.52 2.60 -10.68
CA GLY A 183 -8.13 2.55 -12.08
C GLY A 183 -6.99 1.57 -12.29
N ALA A 184 -7.20 0.59 -13.16
CA ALA A 184 -6.12 -0.23 -13.74
C ALA A 184 -5.41 0.48 -14.91
N ARG A 185 -5.74 1.75 -15.16
CA ARG A 185 -5.36 2.42 -16.42
C ARG A 185 -3.84 2.46 -16.54
N CYS A 186 -3.37 1.50 -17.33
CA CYS A 186 -2.12 1.55 -18.03
C CYS A 186 -1.95 2.95 -18.60
N LEU A 187 -0.69 3.38 -18.62
CA LEU A 187 -0.22 4.33 -19.62
C LEU A 187 -0.91 4.01 -20.96
N GLU A 188 -1.94 4.77 -21.32
CA GLU A 188 -2.25 4.97 -22.72
C GLU A 188 -1.14 5.90 -23.20
N LEU A 189 -0.17 5.29 -23.90
CA LEU A 189 0.90 5.96 -24.63
C LEU A 189 0.33 6.93 -25.67
#